data_AF-A0A7C5SSE2-F1
#
_entry.id   AF-A0A7C5SSE2-F1
#
_cell.length_a   1.000
_cell.length_b   1.000
_cell.length_c   1.000
_cell.angle_alpha   90.00
_cell.angle_beta   90.00
_cell.angle_gamma   90.00
#
_symmetry.space_group_name_H-M   'P 1'
#
loop_
_entity.id
_entity.type
_entity.pdbx_description
1 polymer ?
#
loop_
_entity_poly.entity_id
_entity_poly.type
_entity_poly.pdbx_seq_one_letter_code
_entity_poly.pdbx_strand_id
1 'polypeptide(L)' 'ELFEQGQPLQEVAQRLFESDTSPYVKALCMFIKTSKRGIPFTRK' A
#
# COMPACT_ATOMS: atom_id res chain seq x y z
N GLU A 1 -2.10 9.88 2.08
CA GLU A 1 -1.51 8.96 3.09
C GLU A 1 -0.59 7.90 2.48
N LEU A 2 -1.09 6.92 1.72
CA LEU A 2 -0.30 5.78 1.24
C LEU A 2 0.98 6.13 0.46
N PHE A 3 0.95 7.17 -0.38
CA PHE A 3 2.08 7.56 -1.24
C PHE A 3 2.80 8.84 -0.81
N GLU A 4 2.33 9.52 0.24
CA GLU A 4 2.75 10.90 0.55
C GLU A 4 3.39 11.04 1.94
N GLN A 5 3.42 9.97 2.73
CA GLN A 5 3.95 9.98 4.11
C GLN A 5 5.47 9.81 4.20
N GLY A 6 6.18 9.58 3.08
CA GLY A 6 7.61 9.23 3.09
C GLY A 6 7.93 7.91 3.79
N GLN A 7 6.90 7.14 4.17
CA GLN A 7 7.01 5.85 4.85
C GLN A 7 7.09 4.71 3.82
N PRO A 8 7.69 3.55 4.18
CA PRO A 8 7.73 2.39 3.30
C PRO A 8 6.32 1.95 2.87
N LEU A 9 6.10 1.84 1.56
CA LEU A 9 4.79 1.55 0.97
C LEU A 9 4.16 0.26 1.53
N GLN A 10 5.01 -0.74 1.82
CA GLN A 10 4.60 -2.02 2.41
C GLN A 10 4.04 -1.86 3.82
N GLU A 11 4.67 -1.04 4.66
CA GLU A 11 4.23 -0.83 6.05
C GLU A 11 2.91 -0.06 6.11
N VAL A 12 2.76 0.96 5.27
CA VAL A 12 1.52 1.74 5.20
C VAL A 12 0.38 0.91 4.62
N ALA A 13 0.65 0.10 3.58
CA ALA A 13 -0.34 -0.84 3.03
C ALA A 13 -0.76 -1.90 4.04
N GLN A 14 0.16 -2.39 4.88
CA GLN A 14 -0.18 -3.35 5.94
C GLN A 14 -1.12 -2.73 6.97
N ARG A 15 -0.82 -1.51 7.44
CA ARG A 15 -1.66 -0.78 8.40
C ARG A 15 -3.04 -0.49 7.81
N LEU A 16 -3.09 0.01 6.58
CA LEU A 16 -4.34 0.36 5.90
C LEU A 16 -5.22 -0.88 5.63
N PHE A 17 -4.61 -2.03 5.34
CA PHE A 17 -5.34 -3.29 5.18
C PHE A 17 -6.05 -3.74 6.46
N GLU A 18 -5.45 -3.48 7.62
CA GLU A 18 -5.97 -3.87 8.94
C GLU A 18 -7.00 -2.87 9.49
N SER A 19 -6.79 -1.57 9.24
CA SER A 19 -7.64 -0.50 9.77
C SER A 19 -8.87 -0.20 8.92
N ASP A 20 -8.82 -0.43 7.61
CA ASP A 20 -9.91 -0.07 6.70
C ASP A 20 -10.94 -1.21 6.55
N THR A 21 -12.20 -0.86 6.29
CA THR A 21 -13.31 -1.81 6.07
C THR A 21 -13.71 -1.92 4.61
N SER A 22 -13.24 -1.02 3.76
CA SER A 22 -13.57 -0.97 2.34
C SER A 22 -12.91 -2.15 1.59
N PRO A 23 -13.69 -2.94 0.84
CA PRO A 23 -13.15 -4.04 0.05
C PRO A 23 -12.19 -3.57 -1.05
N TYR A 24 -12.39 -2.36 -1.59
CA TYR A 24 -11.52 -1.77 -2.61
C TYR A 24 -10.15 -1.39 -2.04
N VAL A 25 -10.14 -0.82 -0.83
CA VAL A 25 -8.90 -0.46 -0.14
C VAL A 25 -8.10 -1.72 0.22
N LYS A 26 -8.79 -2.76 0.70
CA LYS A 26 -8.15 -4.05 0.98
C LYS A 26 -7.58 -4.71 -0.27
N ALA A 27 -8.30 -4.68 -1.39
CA ALA A 27 -7.80 -5.23 -2.66
C ALA A 27 -6.53 -4.51 -3.13
N LEU A 28 -6.50 -3.17 -3.04
CA LEU A 28 -5.32 -2.38 -3.36
C LEU A 28 -4.14 -2.72 -2.44
N CYS A 29 -4.35 -2.79 -1.13
CA CYS A 29 -3.29 -3.13 -0.18
C CYS A 29 -2.77 -4.56 -0.40
N MET A 30 -3.66 -5.50 -0.74
CA MET A 30 -3.29 -6.88 -1.09
C MET A 30 -2.39 -6.93 -2.33
N PHE A 31 -2.72 -6.15 -3.36
CA PHE A 31 -1.88 -6.02 -4.56
C PHE A 31 -0.48 -5.48 -4.23
N ILE A 32 -0.40 -4.46 -3.38
CA ILE A 32 0.87 -3.87 -2.93
C ILE A 32 1.70 -4.89 -2.15
N LYS A 33 1.08 -5.62 -1.21
CA LYS A 33 1.73 -6.63 -0.36
C LYS A 33 2.27 -7.82 -1.15
N THR A 34 1.59 -8.22 -2.21
CA THR A 34 1.93 -9.42 -2.99
C THR A 34 2.83 -9.15 -4.21
N SER A 35 3.04 -7.89 -4.56
CA SER A 35 3.87 -7.49 -5.71
C SER A 35 5.36 -7.77 -5.46
N LYS A 36 5.93 -8.72 -6.22
CA LYS A 36 7.34 -9.15 -6.10
C LYS A 36 8.35 -8.26 -6.83
N ARG A 37 7.93 -7.55 -7.88
CA ARG A 37 8.81 -6.65 -8.66
C ARG A 37 8.98 -5.27 -7.99
N GLY A 38 8.35 -5.05 -6.83
CA GLY A 38 8.26 -3.77 -6.16
C GLY A 38 7.31 -2.81 -6.89
N ILE A 39 6.78 -1.83 -6.17
CA ILE A 39 6.05 -0.71 -6.75
C ILE A 39 6.99 0.49 -6.70
N PRO A 40 7.35 1.08 -7.84
CA PRO A 40 8.24 2.24 -7.86
C PRO A 40 7.60 3.40 -7.08
N PHE A 41 8.26 3.86 -6.03
CA PHE A 41 7.84 5.04 -5.26
C PHE A 41 8.25 6.35 -5.94
N THR A 42 9.21 6.30 -6.86
CA THR A 42 9.67 7.47 -7.61
C THR A 42 8.66 7.84 -8.70
N ARG A 43 7.88 8.90 -8.48
CA ARG A 43 7.23 9.62 -9.58
C ARG A 43 8.28 10.54 -10.22
N LYS A 44 8.59 10.31 -11.50
CA LYS A 44 9.29 11.29 -12.34
C LYS A 44 8.30 12.34 -12.82
#